data_AF-A0A520A9M9-F1
#
_entry.id   AF-A0A520A9M9-F1
#
_cell.length_a   1.000
_cell.length_b   1.000
_cell.length_c   1.000
_cell.angle_alpha   90.00
_cell.angle_beta   90.00
_cell.angle_gamma   90.00
#
_symmetry.space_group_name_H-M   'P 1'
#
loop_
_entity.id
_entity.type
_entity.pdbx_description
1 polymer ?
#
loop_
_entity_poly.entity_id
_entity_poly.type
_entity_poly.pdbx_seq_one_letter_code
_entity_poly.pdbx_strand_id
1 'polypeptide(L)' 'MTLGEIEDIEGAFHGIELPDGVIELNEATRITDVKAFIQAQLSIIKNAPDSRMSIPAYDRLLALKEIILGS' A
#
# COMPACT_ATOMS: atom_id res chain seq x y z
N MET A 1 0.98 6.58 -13.24
CA MET A 1 0.41 5.31 -12.79
C MET A 1 -0.84 5.05 -13.61
N THR A 2 -1.01 3.83 -14.10
CA THR A 2 -2.12 3.41 -14.94
C THR A 2 -3.24 2.82 -14.07
N LEU A 3 -4.44 2.69 -14.65
CA LEU A 3 -5.56 2.04 -13.97
C LEU A 3 -5.23 0.58 -13.61
N GLY A 4 -4.55 -0.16 -14.51
CA GLY A 4 -4.15 -1.55 -14.27
C GLY A 4 -3.21 -1.68 -13.07
N GLU A 5 -2.22 -0.80 -12.94
CA GLU A 5 -1.30 -0.81 -11.77
C GLU A 5 -2.03 -0.59 -10.43
N ILE A 6 -3.11 0.20 -10.43
CA ILE A 6 -3.92 0.48 -9.24
C ILE A 6 -4.80 -0.73 -8.89
N GLU A 7 -5.41 -1.35 -9.90
CA GLU A 7 -6.24 -2.55 -9.70
C GLU A 7 -5.39 -3.74 -9.23
N ASP A 8 -4.19 -3.92 -9.80
CA ASP A 8 -3.27 -4.99 -9.44
C ASP A 8 -2.83 -4.89 -7.97
N ILE A 9 -2.47 -3.68 -7.51
CA ILE A 9 -2.03 -3.48 -6.13
C ILE A 9 -3.19 -3.57 -5.12
N GLU A 10 -4.39 -3.10 -5.49
CA GLU A 10 -5.58 -3.28 -4.66
C GLU A 10 -5.96 -4.76 -4.54
N GLY A 11 -5.89 -5.50 -5.66
CA GLY A 11 -6.14 -6.93 -5.70
C GLY A 11 -5.16 -7.74 -4.85
N ALA A 12 -3.89 -7.31 -4.76
CA ALA A 12 -2.88 -7.99 -3.94
C ALA A 12 -3.25 -8.04 -2.45
N PHE A 13 -3.96 -7.04 -1.93
CA PHE A 13 -4.39 -7.01 -0.52
C PHE A 13 -5.82 -7.53 -0.30
N HIS A 14 -6.51 -7.96 -1.36
CA HIS A 14 -7.88 -8.41 -1.26
C HIS A 14 -7.97 -9.87 -0.75
N GLY A 15 -8.63 -10.07 0.39
CA GLY A 15 -8.92 -11.41 0.92
C GLY A 15 -7.75 -12.12 1.60
N ILE A 16 -6.63 -11.42 1.81
CA ILE A 16 -5.49 -11.94 2.58
C ILE A 16 -5.68 -11.64 4.07
N GLU A 17 -5.06 -12.47 4.91
CA GLU A 17 -4.91 -12.17 6.33
C GLU A 17 -3.80 -11.12 6.50
N LEU A 18 -4.15 -9.96 7.05
CA LEU A 18 -3.18 -8.91 7.34
C LEU A 18 -2.50 -9.22 8.69
N PRO A 19 -1.18 -9.02 8.81
CA PRO A 19 -0.49 -9.34 10.04
C PRO A 19 -0.94 -8.42 11.19
N ASP A 20 -1.05 -9.00 12.37
CA ASP A 20 -1.28 -8.27 13.60
C ASP A 20 0.03 -7.67 14.12
N GLY A 21 0.01 -6.39 14.47
CA GLY A 21 1.14 -5.68 15.08
C GLY A 21 1.76 -4.59 14.21
N VAL A 22 2.95 -4.13 14.63
CA VAL A 22 3.65 -3.04 13.97
C VAL A 22 4.52 -3.57 12.84
N ILE A 23 4.27 -3.10 11.61
CA ILE A 23 5.18 -3.32 10.48
C ILE A 23 6.15 -2.15 10.37
N GLU A 24 7.44 -2.45 10.33
CA GLU A 24 8.46 -1.47 9.97
C GLU A 24 8.62 -1.47 8.43
N LEU A 25 8.07 -0.47 7.77
CA LEU A 25 8.14 -0.34 6.31
C LEU A 25 9.54 0.12 5.86
N ASN A 26 10.18 0.97 6.67
CA ASN A 26 11.56 1.42 6.57
C ASN A 26 12.01 2.00 7.92
N GLU A 27 13.27 2.44 8.03
CA GLU A 27 13.85 3.00 9.26
C GLU A 27 13.06 4.18 9.87
N ALA A 28 12.25 4.88 9.06
CA ALA A 28 11.48 6.05 9.48
C ALA A 28 9.96 5.82 9.54
N THR A 29 9.45 4.67 9.07
CA THR A 29 8.01 4.44 8.88
C THR A 29 7.56 3.18 9.58
N ARG A 30 6.70 3.36 10.58
CA ARG A 30 6.04 2.28 11.32
C ARG A 30 4.55 2.30 11.04
N ILE A 31 4.01 1.16 10.65
CA ILE A 31 2.58 0.97 10.37
C ILE A 31 2.00 0.20 11.55
N THR A 32 1.19 0.87 12.37
CA THR A 32 0.53 0.27 13.55
C THR A 32 -0.86 -0.29 13.23
N ASP A 33 -1.46 0.16 12.13
CA ASP A 33 -2.74 -0.33 11.61
C ASP A 33 -2.58 -0.51 10.10
N VAL A 34 -2.35 -1.77 9.70
CA VAL A 34 -2.08 -2.15 8.31
C VAL A 34 -3.29 -1.89 7.43
N LYS A 35 -4.50 -2.16 7.93
CA LYS A 35 -5.74 -1.98 7.17
C LYS A 35 -6.00 -0.50 6.89
N ALA A 36 -5.92 0.34 7.92
CA ALA A 36 -6.11 1.78 7.76
C ALA A 36 -5.04 2.38 6.84
N PHE A 37 -3.79 1.90 6.94
CA PHE A 37 -2.71 2.34 6.08
C PHE A 37 -2.98 2.01 4.60
N ILE A 38 -3.32 0.76 4.28
CA ILE A 38 -3.64 0.33 2.91
C ILE A 38 -4.78 1.18 2.35
N GLN A 39 -5.87 1.35 3.11
CA GLN A 39 -7.03 2.16 2.68
C GLN A 39 -6.65 3.62 2.39
N ALA A 40 -5.79 4.22 3.21
CA ALA A 40 -5.33 5.58 3.01
C ALA A 40 -4.49 5.72 1.73
N GLN A 41 -3.51 4.81 1.52
CA GLN A 41 -2.67 4.87 0.32
C GLN A 41 -3.48 4.57 -0.96
N LEU A 42 -4.37 3.56 -0.93
CA LEU A 42 -5.28 3.26 -2.04
C LEU A 42 -6.18 4.46 -2.39
N SER A 43 -6.69 5.17 -1.37
CA SER A 43 -7.50 6.37 -1.59
C SER A 43 -6.72 7.50 -2.28
N ILE A 44 -5.43 7.67 -1.95
CA ILE A 44 -4.57 8.67 -2.60
C ILE A 44 -4.41 8.34 -4.08
N ILE A 45 -4.04 7.10 -4.39
CA ILE A 45 -3.74 6.70 -5.78
C ILE A 45 -4.99 6.64 -6.66
N LYS A 46 -6.15 6.28 -6.11
CA LYS A 46 -7.43 6.20 -6.84
C LYS A 46 -8.02 7.57 -7.14
N ASN A 47 -7.96 8.50 -6.19
CA ASN A 47 -8.59 9.81 -6.34
C ASN A 47 -7.74 10.81 -7.13
N ALA A 48 -6.42 10.65 -7.12
CA ALA A 48 -5.52 11.61 -7.75
C ALA A 48 -4.29 10.92 -8.38
N PRO A 49 -4.43 9.97 -9.32
CA PRO A 49 -3.33 9.12 -9.81
C PRO A 49 -2.13 9.89 -10.38
N ASP A 50 -2.36 11.09 -10.93
CA ASP A 50 -1.32 11.97 -11.49
C ASP A 50 -0.72 12.96 -10.48
N SER A 51 -1.14 12.89 -9.21
CA SER A 51 -0.63 13.78 -8.17
C SER A 51 0.79 13.39 -7.73
N ARG A 52 1.55 14.38 -7.25
CA ARG A 52 2.86 14.15 -6.64
C ARG A 52 2.83 13.23 -5.42
N MET A 53 1.67 13.09 -4.78
CA MET A 53 1.49 12.23 -3.60
C MET A 53 1.21 10.77 -3.96
N SER A 54 0.78 10.52 -5.20
CA SER A 54 0.38 9.18 -5.63
C SER A 54 1.55 8.25 -5.88
N ILE A 55 2.68 8.79 -6.37
CA ILE A 55 3.93 8.02 -6.52
C ILE A 55 4.39 7.46 -5.16
N PRO A 56 4.64 8.28 -4.12
CA PRO A 56 5.09 7.74 -2.83
C PRO A 56 4.00 6.91 -2.12
N ALA A 57 2.71 7.12 -2.41
CA ALA A 57 1.66 6.24 -1.89
C ALA A 57 1.70 4.84 -2.53
N TYR A 58 1.95 4.78 -3.84
CA TYR A 58 2.13 3.53 -4.58
C TYR A 58 3.39 2.78 -4.14
N ASP A 59 4.53 3.48 -4.03
CA ASP A 59 5.80 2.88 -3.58
C ASP A 59 5.68 2.24 -2.20
N ARG A 60 4.92 2.87 -1.29
CA ARG A 60 4.64 2.32 0.05
C ARG A 60 3.77 1.06 0.00
N LEU A 61 2.79 1.02 -0.89
CA LEU A 61 1.96 -0.18 -1.08
C LEU A 61 2.80 -1.33 -1.67
N LEU A 62 3.69 -1.05 -2.61
CA LEU A 62 4.62 -2.05 -3.15
C LEU A 62 5.56 -2.59 -2.06
N ALA A 63 6.19 -1.71 -1.28
CA ALA A 63 7.05 -2.13 -0.18
C ALA A 63 6.29 -2.97 0.87
N LEU A 64 5.06 -2.57 1.18
CA LEU A 64 4.21 -3.33 2.10
C LEU A 64 3.83 -4.71 1.53
N LYS A 65 3.52 -4.77 0.24
CA LYS A 65 3.21 -6.02 -0.47
C LYS A 65 4.38 -7.00 -0.35
N GLU A 66 5.61 -6.55 -0.63
CA GLU A 66 6.81 -7.39 -0.50
C GLU A 66 7.00 -7.93 0.93
N ILE A 67 6.74 -7.10 1.95
CA ILE A 67 6.86 -7.52 3.35
C ILE A 67 5.81 -8.57 3.73
N ILE A 68 4.56 -8.41 3.29
CA ILE A 68 3.43 -9.25 3.72
C ILE A 68 3.33 -10.53 2.89
N LEU A 69 3.54 -10.44 1.57
CA LEU A 69 3.26 -11.52 0.63
C LEU A 69 4.51 -12.22 0.09
N GLY A 70 5.69 -11.61 0.26
CA GLY A 70 6.91 -12.06 -0.40
C GLY A 70 6.92 -11.76 -1.90
N SER A 71 8.09 -11.94 -2.51
CA SER A 71 8.36 -11.71 -3.93
C SER A 71 7.86 -12.84 -4.83
#